data_AF-A0AAW2YJA1-F1
#
_entry.id   AF-A0AAW2YJA1-F1
#
_cell.length_a   1.000
_cell.length_b   1.000
_cell.length_c   1.000
_cell.angle_alpha   90.00
_cell.angle_beta   90.00
_cell.angle_gamma   90.00
#
_symmetry.space_group_name_H-M   'P 1'
#
loop_
_entity.id
_entity.type
_entity.pdbx_description
1 polymer ?
#
loop_
_entity_poly.entity_id
_entity_poly.type
_entity_poly.pdbx_seq_one_letter_code
_entity_poly.pdbx_strand_id
1 'polypeptide(L)'
;MMQFFSSAPKSTTDQSQESTQDPDVEDEKLRKESKYKHYKDEIVSVLKTFDQSKEWADLIRCLQRFNKVLKKYPQFPLIPEKLTVSKRLSQCLNAALPSGVHSKTLETYDEVFKHIKEKRTRERSAHL
;
A
#
# COMPACT_ATOMS: atom_id res chain seq x y z
N MET A 1 24.09 25.84 -61.27
CA MET A 1 23.97 24.90 -60.14
C MET A 1 22.51 24.44 -60.07
N MET A 2 22.28 23.21 -59.64
CA MET A 2 21.15 22.32 -59.96
C MET A 2 19.71 22.82 -59.68
N GLN A 3 18.78 22.36 -60.54
CA GLN A 3 17.34 22.24 -60.30
C GLN A 3 17.03 20.92 -59.54
N PHE A 4 15.74 20.67 -59.26
CA PHE A 4 15.05 19.41 -58.84
C PHE A 4 14.60 19.35 -57.36
N PHE A 5 13.29 19.50 -57.10
CA PHE A 5 12.27 18.46 -56.76
C PHE A 5 12.35 18.03 -55.27
N SER A 6 11.34 17.59 -54.54
CA SER A 6 9.89 17.46 -54.59
C SER A 6 9.53 16.59 -53.36
N SER A 7 8.32 16.76 -52.84
CA SER A 7 7.54 15.75 -52.11
C SER A 7 7.93 15.32 -50.69
N ALA A 8 6.92 15.41 -49.81
CA ALA A 8 6.79 14.53 -48.64
C ALA A 8 6.69 13.06 -49.06
N PRO A 9 7.00 12.12 -48.15
CA PRO A 9 5.93 11.21 -47.72
C PRO A 9 5.95 10.85 -46.21
N LYS A 10 4.89 10.16 -45.83
CA LYS A 10 4.42 9.78 -44.50
C LYS A 10 5.18 8.58 -43.90
N SER A 11 5.06 8.47 -42.56
CA SER A 11 5.02 7.27 -41.71
C SER A 11 6.15 6.24 -41.81
N THR A 12 6.75 5.91 -40.67
CA THR A 12 7.18 4.57 -40.20
C THR A 12 7.94 4.83 -38.89
N THR A 13 7.29 4.67 -37.73
CA THR A 13 7.52 3.51 -36.85
C THR A 13 9.02 3.19 -36.75
N ASP A 14 9.69 3.73 -35.75
CA ASP A 14 10.81 3.02 -35.16
C ASP A 14 10.57 2.88 -33.66
N GLN A 15 10.45 1.62 -33.28
CA GLN A 15 10.20 1.13 -31.95
C GLN A 15 11.50 1.26 -31.16
N SER A 16 11.49 2.11 -30.13
CA SER A 16 12.34 1.92 -28.96
C SER A 16 11.42 2.06 -27.76
N GLN A 17 10.71 0.96 -27.47
CA GLN A 17 9.97 0.79 -26.23
C GLN A 17 11.00 0.61 -25.10
N GLU A 18 11.50 1.72 -24.60
CA GLU A 18 12.20 1.76 -23.32
C GLU A 18 11.15 1.61 -22.22
N SER A 19 10.96 0.38 -21.76
CA SER A 19 10.07 0.07 -20.64
C SER A 19 10.72 0.52 -19.33
N THR A 20 10.70 1.82 -19.06
CA THR A 20 10.81 2.31 -17.68
C THR A 20 9.50 1.97 -16.99
N GLN A 21 9.38 0.75 -16.46
CA GLN A 21 8.30 0.41 -15.54
C GLN A 21 8.54 1.16 -14.23
N ASP A 22 8.05 2.41 -14.19
CA ASP A 22 7.99 3.18 -12.97
C ASP A 22 7.06 2.48 -11.97
N PRO A 23 7.51 2.17 -10.73
CA PRO A 23 6.74 1.43 -9.73
C PRO A 23 5.44 2.12 -9.29
N ASP A 24 5.22 3.37 -9.70
CA ASP A 24 4.04 4.17 -9.38
C ASP A 24 2.82 3.81 -10.27
N VAL A 25 3.03 3.30 -11.49
CA VAL A 25 1.95 3.05 -12.47
C VAL A 25 1.14 1.80 -12.14
N GLU A 26 1.79 0.72 -11.68
CA GLU A 26 1.11 -0.51 -11.26
C GLU A 26 0.29 -0.28 -9.98
N ASP A 27 0.81 0.55 -9.06
CA ASP A 27 0.13 0.95 -7.83
C ASP A 27 -1.11 1.82 -8.11
N GLU A 28 -1.07 2.68 -9.13
CA GLU A 28 -2.21 3.43 -9.66
C GLU A 28 -3.32 2.52 -10.21
N LYS A 29 -2.94 1.41 -10.87
CA LYS A 29 -3.89 0.46 -11.45
C LYS A 29 -4.59 -0.38 -10.37
N LEU A 30 -3.83 -0.88 -9.39
CA LEU A 30 -4.35 -1.59 -8.22
C LEU A 30 -5.34 -0.72 -7.42
N ARG A 31 -5.09 0.59 -7.32
CA ARG A 31 -5.98 1.54 -6.63
C ARG A 31 -7.35 1.71 -7.31
N LYS A 32 -7.44 1.45 -8.62
CA LYS A 32 -8.69 1.56 -9.40
C LYS A 32 -9.54 0.29 -9.32
N GLU A 33 -9.03 -0.80 -8.77
CA GLU A 33 -9.80 -2.02 -8.59
C GLU A 33 -10.89 -1.85 -7.52
N SER A 34 -12.10 -2.32 -7.82
CA SER A 34 -13.22 -2.32 -6.85
C SER A 34 -12.83 -3.01 -5.53
N LYS A 35 -12.01 -4.06 -5.58
CA LYS A 35 -11.52 -4.77 -4.39
C LYS A 35 -10.60 -3.91 -3.50
N TYR A 36 -9.77 -3.04 -4.09
CA TYR A 36 -8.93 -2.12 -3.34
C TYR A 36 -9.77 -1.04 -2.64
N LYS A 37 -10.84 -0.56 -3.28
CA LYS A 37 -11.79 0.35 -2.62
C LYS A 37 -12.40 -0.26 -1.36
N HIS A 38 -12.86 -1.52 -1.44
CA HIS A 38 -13.37 -2.23 -0.26
C HIS A 38 -12.30 -2.39 0.83
N TYR A 39 -11.07 -2.75 0.45
CA TYR A 39 -9.95 -2.82 1.39
C TYR A 39 -9.69 -1.47 2.07
N LYS A 40 -9.65 -0.37 1.31
CA LYS A 40 -9.53 0.99 1.85
C LYS A 40 -10.66 1.31 2.82
N ASP A 41 -11.91 1.02 2.44
CA ASP A 41 -13.08 1.30 3.28
C ASP A 41 -13.04 0.50 4.60
N GLU A 42 -12.59 -0.76 4.56
CA GLU A 42 -12.37 -1.56 5.78
C GLU A 42 -11.26 -0.99 6.66
N ILE A 43 -10.13 -0.55 6.09
CA ILE A 43 -9.05 0.09 6.84
C ILE A 43 -9.53 1.39 7.49
N VAL A 44 -10.27 2.23 6.75
CA VAL A 44 -10.87 3.47 7.28
C VAL A 44 -11.86 3.17 8.41
N SER A 45 -12.68 2.12 8.29
CA SER A 45 -13.59 1.67 9.35
C SER A 45 -12.84 1.28 10.62
N VAL A 46 -11.71 0.57 10.49
CA VAL A 46 -10.85 0.24 11.62
C VAL A 46 -10.24 1.48 12.25
N LEU A 47 -9.73 2.42 11.45
CA LEU A 47 -9.18 3.69 11.94
C LEU A 47 -10.22 4.54 12.68
N LYS A 48 -11.47 4.55 12.23
CA LYS A 48 -12.57 5.21 12.97
C LYS A 48 -12.81 4.56 14.33
N THR A 49 -12.61 3.25 14.45
CA THR A 49 -12.74 2.54 15.73
C THR A 49 -11.59 2.94 16.69
N PHE A 50 -10.38 3.18 16.17
CA PHE A 50 -9.29 3.74 16.95
C PHE A 50 -9.65 5.11 17.56
N ASP A 51 -10.30 5.98 16.79
CA ASP A 51 -10.67 7.33 17.25
C ASP A 51 -11.73 7.31 18.36
N GLN A 52 -12.58 6.27 18.37
CA GLN A 52 -13.66 6.09 19.33
C GLN A 52 -13.24 5.24 20.55
N SER A 53 -12.03 4.68 20.53
CA SER A 53 -11.53 3.81 21.59
C SER A 53 -11.30 4.62 22.87
N LYS A 54 -11.89 4.15 23.97
CA LYS A 54 -11.77 4.80 25.29
C LYS A 54 -10.91 4.00 26.25
N GLU A 55 -10.86 2.68 26.05
CA GLU A 55 -10.15 1.76 26.90
C GLU A 55 -8.98 1.10 26.16
N TRP A 56 -7.96 0.70 26.92
CA TRP A 56 -6.80 0.02 26.38
C TRP A 56 -7.17 -1.32 25.70
N ALA A 57 -8.22 -1.99 26.17
CA ALA A 57 -8.74 -3.22 25.56
C ALA A 57 -9.34 -2.97 24.17
N ASP A 58 -9.94 -1.80 23.93
CA ASP A 58 -10.48 -1.43 22.62
C ASP A 58 -9.35 -1.22 21.62
N LEU A 59 -8.20 -0.68 22.05
CA LEU A 59 -7.01 -0.56 21.20
C LEU A 59 -6.52 -1.94 20.76
N ILE A 60 -6.46 -2.92 21.67
CA ILE A 60 -6.08 -4.30 21.33
C ILE A 60 -7.06 -4.90 20.31
N ARG A 61 -8.37 -4.72 20.51
CA ARG A 61 -9.39 -5.19 19.56
C ARG A 61 -9.23 -4.52 18.19
N CYS A 62 -8.94 -3.22 18.16
CA CYS A 62 -8.67 -2.47 16.93
C CYS A 62 -7.43 -3.01 16.21
N LEU A 63 -6.33 -3.23 16.91
CA LEU A 63 -5.09 -3.81 16.36
C LEU A 63 -5.32 -5.22 15.80
N GLN A 64 -6.07 -6.07 16.52
CA GLN A 64 -6.43 -7.40 16.05
C GLN A 64 -7.29 -7.34 14.78
N ARG A 65 -8.29 -6.44 14.73
CA ARG A 65 -9.13 -6.24 13.55
C ARG A 65 -8.32 -5.72 12.38
N PHE A 66 -7.40 -4.78 12.61
CA PHE A 66 -6.49 -4.25 11.60
C PHE A 66 -5.63 -5.35 10.96
N ASN A 67 -4.99 -6.20 11.77
CA ASN A 67 -4.20 -7.34 11.27
C ASN A 67 -5.04 -8.30 10.44
N LYS A 68 -6.29 -8.56 10.83
CA LYS A 68 -7.21 -9.41 10.06
C LYS A 68 -7.50 -8.82 8.67
N VAL A 69 -7.73 -7.52 8.58
CA VAL A 69 -7.96 -6.84 7.29
C VAL A 69 -6.71 -6.94 6.42
N LEU A 70 -5.51 -6.71 6.96
CA LEU A 70 -4.27 -6.89 6.18
C LEU A 70 -4.15 -8.31 5.60
N LYS A 71 -4.33 -9.34 6.44
CA LYS A 71 -4.26 -10.75 6.04
C LYS A 71 -5.36 -11.17 5.05
N LYS A 72 -6.51 -10.50 5.07
CA LYS A 72 -7.62 -10.74 4.13
C LYS A 72 -7.29 -10.24 2.72
N TYR A 73 -6.42 -9.24 2.60
CA TYR A 73 -6.09 -8.58 1.34
C TYR A 73 -4.59 -8.68 0.96
N PRO A 74 -3.99 -9.89 0.91
CA PRO A 74 -2.56 -10.08 0.65
C PRO A 74 -2.12 -9.68 -0.78
N GLN A 75 -3.07 -9.49 -1.69
CA GLN A 75 -2.84 -9.00 -3.04
C GLN A 75 -2.60 -7.49 -3.11
N PHE A 76 -2.96 -6.73 -2.07
CA PHE A 76 -2.81 -5.28 -2.01
C PHE A 76 -1.72 -4.90 -1.01
N PRO A 77 -0.45 -4.83 -1.43
CA PRO A 77 0.66 -4.58 -0.53
C PRO A 77 0.77 -3.12 -0.06
N LEU A 78 0.02 -2.23 -0.70
CA LEU A 78 -0.06 -0.83 -0.34
C LEU A 78 -1.04 -0.65 0.82
N ILE A 79 -0.58 -0.07 1.92
CA ILE A 79 -1.44 0.23 3.07
C ILE A 79 -2.14 1.59 2.87
N PRO A 80 -3.49 1.63 2.84
CA PRO A 80 -4.26 2.86 2.80
C PRO A 80 -4.04 3.67 4.08
N GLU A 81 -4.09 5.01 3.98
CA GLU A 81 -3.97 5.89 5.14
C GLU A 81 -2.70 5.64 6.01
N LYS A 82 -1.58 5.23 5.38
CA LYS A 82 -0.33 4.85 6.06
C LYS A 82 0.14 5.84 7.13
N LEU A 83 -0.05 7.15 6.91
CA LEU A 83 0.31 8.19 7.86
C LEU A 83 -0.55 8.12 9.12
N THR A 84 -1.86 7.98 8.95
CA THR A 84 -2.83 7.87 10.04
C THR A 84 -2.62 6.58 10.82
N VAL A 85 -2.43 5.45 10.12
CA VAL A 85 -2.09 4.15 10.74
C VAL A 85 -0.83 4.28 11.60
N SER A 86 0.24 4.88 11.06
CA SER A 86 1.51 5.05 11.79
C SER A 86 1.35 5.91 13.04
N LYS A 87 0.58 7.02 12.95
CA LYS A 87 0.27 7.88 14.10
C LYS A 87 -0.52 7.14 15.18
N ARG A 88 -1.48 6.29 14.79
CA ARG A 88 -2.28 5.50 15.75
C ARG A 88 -1.43 4.41 16.42
N LEU A 89 -0.58 3.73 15.65
CA LEU A 89 0.33 2.73 16.19
C LEU A 89 1.32 3.34 17.19
N SER A 90 1.89 4.53 16.90
CA SER A 90 2.81 5.17 17.83
C SER A 90 2.13 5.60 19.14
N GLN A 91 0.86 6.03 19.09
CA GLN A 91 0.07 6.33 20.29
C GLN A 91 -0.12 5.11 21.19
N CYS A 92 -0.25 3.92 20.59
CA CYS A 92 -0.38 2.68 21.35
C CYS A 92 0.90 2.30 22.11
N LEU A 93 2.04 2.94 21.82
CA LEU A 93 3.32 2.78 22.53
C LEU A 93 3.53 3.82 23.65
N ASN A 94 2.51 4.60 24.00
CA ASN A 94 2.58 5.54 25.12
C ASN A 94 2.84 4.79 26.43
N ALA A 95 3.80 5.26 27.24
CA ALA A 95 4.16 4.69 28.54
C ALA A 95 2.99 4.61 29.55
N ALA A 96 1.94 5.42 29.35
CA ALA A 96 0.72 5.36 30.14
C ALA A 96 -0.14 4.10 29.87
N LEU A 97 0.14 3.37 28.78
CA LEU A 97 -0.57 2.14 28.41
C LEU A 97 0.15 0.90 28.94
N PRO A 98 -0.58 -0.18 29.27
CA PRO A 98 0.02 -1.41 29.77
C PRO A 98 0.84 -2.14 28.71
N SER A 99 1.84 -2.91 29.14
CA SER A 99 2.77 -3.66 28.27
C SER A 99 2.07 -4.63 27.30
N GLY A 100 0.88 -5.12 27.65
CA GLY A 100 0.05 -5.95 26.77
C GLY A 100 -0.39 -5.23 25.48
N VAL A 101 -0.68 -3.93 25.57
CA VAL A 101 -0.99 -3.11 24.38
C VAL A 101 0.27 -2.94 23.54
N HIS A 102 1.40 -2.60 24.17
CA HIS A 102 2.68 -2.39 23.48
C HIS A 102 3.10 -3.63 22.69
N SER A 103 3.04 -4.80 23.32
CA SER A 103 3.37 -6.08 22.69
C SER A 103 2.51 -6.34 21.46
N LYS A 104 1.19 -6.09 21.56
CA LYS A 104 0.28 -6.23 20.43
C LYS A 104 0.58 -5.23 19.31
N THR A 105 0.93 -4.00 19.66
CA THR A 105 1.30 -2.96 18.69
C THR A 105 2.56 -3.35 17.92
N LEU A 106 3.58 -3.87 18.60
CA LEU A 106 4.81 -4.35 17.95
C LEU A 106 4.54 -5.53 17.02
N GLU A 107 3.68 -6.48 17.41
CA GLU A 107 3.23 -7.57 16.54
C GLU A 107 2.53 -7.02 15.28
N THR A 108 1.67 -6.01 15.44
CA THR A 108 1.03 -5.34 14.30
C THR A 108 2.04 -4.62 13.39
N TYR A 109 3.07 -3.98 13.94
CA TYR A 109 4.14 -3.39 13.12
C TYR A 109 4.85 -4.45 12.27
N ASP A 110 5.15 -5.61 12.84
CA ASP A 110 5.77 -6.71 12.10
C ASP A 110 4.87 -7.21 10.96
N GLU A 111 3.57 -7.41 11.22
CA GLU A 111 2.59 -7.77 10.18
C GLU A 111 2.50 -6.71 9.08
N VAL A 112 2.50 -5.42 9.43
CA VAL A 112 2.54 -4.30 8.48
C VAL A 112 3.78 -4.37 7.60
N PHE A 113 4.96 -4.56 8.20
CA PHE A 113 6.21 -4.61 7.44
C PHE A 113 6.30 -5.86 6.56
N LYS A 114 5.82 -7.01 7.03
CA LYS A 114 5.71 -8.24 6.23
C LYS A 114 4.82 -8.03 5.02
N HIS A 115 3.64 -7.44 5.23
CA HIS A 115 2.66 -7.14 4.17
C HIS A 115 3.24 -6.24 3.08
N ILE A 116 4.01 -5.22 3.47
CA ILE A 116 4.69 -4.32 2.51
C ILE A 116 5.86 -5.03 1.81
N LYS A 117 6.67 -5.81 2.54
CA LYS A 117 7.87 -6.49 2.01
C LYS A 117 7.54 -7.58 1.00
N GLU A 118 6.40 -8.24 1.12
CA GLU A 118 6.01 -9.33 0.23
C GLU A 118 5.90 -8.87 -1.23
N LYS A 119 5.45 -7.63 -1.48
CA LYS A 119 5.44 -7.03 -2.82
C LYS A 119 6.83 -6.90 -3.42
N ARG A 120 7.72 -6.25 -2.69
CA ARG A 120 9.09 -5.96 -3.17
C ARG A 120 9.83 -7.24 -3.52
N THR A 121 9.54 -8.32 -2.78
CA THR A 121 10.18 -9.63 -3.03
C THR A 121 9.63 -10.28 -4.30
N ARG A 122 8.31 -10.24 -4.53
CA ARG A 122 7.71 -10.75 -5.78
C ARG A 122 8.19 -9.99 -7.02
N GLU A 123 8.32 -8.66 -6.93
CA GLU A 123 8.80 -7.82 -8.05
C GLU A 123 10.25 -8.17 -8.47
N ARG A 124 11.13 -8.56 -7.54
CA ARG A 124 12.51 -8.99 -7.88
C ARG A 124 12.59 -10.39 -8.50
N SER A 125 11.68 -11.29 -8.14
CA SER A 125 11.68 -12.66 -8.69
C SER A 125 11.02 -12.78 -10.05
N ALA A 126 10.22 -11.80 -10.49
CA ALA A 126 9.62 -11.78 -11.82
C ALA A 126 10.59 -11.38 -12.95
N HIS A 127 11.83 -11.01 -12.61
CA HIS A 127 12.87 -10.58 -13.55
C HIS A 127 14.04 -11.57 -13.71
N LEU A 128 13.91 -12.79 -13.17
CA LEU A 128 14.83 -13.92 -13.39
C LEU A 128 14.07 -15.05 -14.10
#